data_AF-Q8RPR8-F1
#
_entry.id   AF-Q8RPR8-F1
#
_cell.length_a   1.000
_cell.length_b   1.000
_cell.length_c   1.000
_cell.angle_alpha   90.00
_cell.angle_beta   90.00
_cell.angle_gamma   90.00
#
_symmetry.space_group_name_H-M   'P 1'
#
loop_
_entity.id
_entity.type
_entity.pdbx_description
1 polymer ?
#
loop_
_entity_poly.entity_id
_entity_poly.type
_entity_poly.pdbx_seq_one_letter_code
_entity_poly.pdbx_strand_id
1 'polypeptide(L)'
;MEDKRETGYTDWLLTIRRELPDGSERTVDDVVNALQGIFDAAIGQPEKGEGGYRHYQIFAQGKRQRFSTLKKKLTAAGLGDAHVEPRKGSVSEAVGYCSKEKTRDGDGFQFGQIDRHEKEDSHQGERSDLARLKARAEAGETVSQILLSEDGELAARYLGWLRATCDAAQAAKYRTKVRDDLEVNFLYGETGVGKTSHVYESEGIGTVYTVTDYAHAFDKYEGEGILLLDEFTGQFPMPLMLKLLDKWPMQLPARYSNRWAAFSRIWVVSNLPPNNLYSYAPESQRRAFFRRFAHFYKMDEAHQLIEEPNPLQPVVSEFDRLNALPAQPIEPYLADLGLTL
;
A
#
# COMPACT_ATOMS: atom_id res chain seq x y z
N MET A 1 16.58 -12.73 45.56
CA MET A 1 15.48 -11.76 45.44
C MET A 1 15.82 -10.89 44.26
N GLU A 2 15.05 -11.01 43.19
CA GLU A 2 15.31 -10.34 41.92
C GLU A 2 15.01 -8.84 42.08
N ASP A 3 16.05 -8.02 41.97
CA ASP A 3 15.98 -6.58 42.12
C ASP A 3 15.25 -6.00 40.90
N LYS A 4 13.92 -5.87 41.00
CA LYS A 4 13.09 -5.19 40.00
C LYS A 4 13.57 -3.75 39.87
N ARG A 5 14.39 -3.48 38.85
CA ARG A 5 14.83 -2.13 38.51
C ARG A 5 13.63 -1.24 38.23
N GLU A 6 13.30 -0.39 39.17
CA GLU A 6 12.24 0.61 39.04
C GLU A 6 12.62 1.63 37.95
N THR A 7 11.72 1.83 36.99
CA THR A 7 11.93 2.75 35.85
C THR A 7 11.77 4.19 36.33
N GLY A 8 12.66 5.08 35.88
CA GLY A 8 12.58 6.51 36.18
C GLY A 8 11.82 7.28 35.10
N TYR A 9 11.02 8.28 35.52
CA TYR A 9 10.22 9.17 34.68
C TYR A 9 10.53 10.63 34.98
N THR A 10 10.33 11.50 34.00
CA THR A 10 10.43 12.97 34.11
C THR A 10 9.11 13.63 34.48
N ASP A 11 8.00 13.00 34.07
CA ASP A 11 6.66 13.59 34.07
C ASP A 11 5.73 12.80 35.00
N TRP A 12 5.06 13.52 35.90
CA TRP A 12 4.29 12.94 36.99
C TRP A 12 2.93 13.63 37.16
N LEU A 13 1.91 12.83 37.44
CA LEU A 13 0.63 13.29 37.96
C LEU A 13 0.63 13.11 39.48
N LEU A 14 0.20 14.16 40.17
CA LEU A 14 0.13 14.22 41.63
C LEU A 14 -1.30 14.53 42.06
N THR A 15 -1.73 13.83 43.10
CA THR A 15 -2.95 14.15 43.83
C THR A 15 -2.57 14.38 45.29
N ILE A 16 -2.67 15.63 45.75
CA ILE A 16 -2.23 16.06 47.09
C ILE A 16 -3.45 16.46 47.90
N ARG A 17 -3.58 15.96 49.13
CA ARG A 17 -4.71 16.34 49.99
C ARG A 17 -4.63 17.82 50.36
N ARG A 18 -5.76 18.53 50.28
CA ARG A 18 -5.87 19.92 50.74
C ARG A 18 -6.16 20.00 52.24
N GLU A 19 -7.13 19.24 52.73
CA GLU A 19 -7.54 19.21 54.15
C GLU A 19 -6.75 18.15 54.93
N LEU A 20 -5.93 18.55 55.90
CA LEU A 20 -5.13 17.63 56.70
C LEU A 20 -5.97 16.97 57.82
N PRO A 21 -5.53 15.81 58.37
CA PRO A 21 -6.25 15.12 59.45
C PRO A 21 -6.43 15.95 60.73
N ASP A 22 -5.62 16.98 60.93
CA ASP A 22 -5.70 17.92 62.05
C ASP A 22 -6.67 19.09 61.82
N GLY A 23 -7.35 19.11 60.67
CA GLY A 23 -8.32 20.15 60.29
C GLY A 23 -7.69 21.40 59.68
N SER A 24 -6.36 21.46 59.52
CA SER A 24 -5.71 22.53 58.77
C SER A 24 -5.78 22.31 57.26
N GLU A 25 -5.68 23.39 56.47
CA GLU A 25 -5.63 23.29 55.00
C GLU A 25 -4.26 23.71 54.48
N ARG A 26 -3.73 22.97 53.50
CA ARG A 26 -2.56 23.39 52.72
C ARG A 26 -2.97 24.51 51.78
N THR A 27 -2.23 25.62 51.80
CA THR A 27 -2.41 26.70 50.83
C THR A 27 -1.78 26.33 49.48
N VAL A 28 -2.15 27.07 48.43
CA VAL A 28 -1.50 26.94 47.11
C VAL A 28 0.00 27.21 47.22
N ASP A 29 0.39 28.22 48.01
CA ASP A 29 1.79 28.59 48.20
C ASP A 29 2.59 27.46 48.88
N ASP A 30 2.01 26.78 49.87
CA ASP A 30 2.66 25.62 50.51
C ASP A 30 2.97 24.52 49.51
N VAL A 31 2.01 24.24 48.62
CA VAL A 31 2.14 23.21 47.58
C VAL A 31 3.17 23.65 46.53
N VAL A 32 3.09 24.89 46.05
CA VAL A 32 4.03 25.42 45.05
C VAL A 32 5.46 25.42 45.58
N ASN A 33 5.69 25.91 46.80
CA ASN A 33 7.02 25.95 47.41
C ASN A 33 7.62 24.55 47.57
N ALA A 34 6.81 23.58 48.01
CA ALA A 34 7.25 22.19 48.13
C ALA A 34 7.61 21.57 46.77
N LEU A 35 6.84 21.87 45.71
CA LEU A 35 7.07 21.32 44.38
C LEU A 35 8.23 21.98 43.63
N GLN A 36 8.47 23.28 43.81
CA GLN A 36 9.60 24.00 43.21
C GLN A 36 10.96 23.45 43.65
N GLY A 37 11.06 22.85 44.84
CA GLY A 37 12.27 22.16 45.29
C GLY A 37 12.51 20.79 44.60
N ILE A 38 11.53 20.28 43.86
CA ILE A 38 11.53 18.90 43.33
C ILE A 38 11.43 18.88 41.80
N PHE A 39 10.69 19.82 41.21
CA PHE A 39 10.31 19.89 39.81
C PHE A 39 10.74 21.21 39.18
N ASP A 40 11.01 21.18 37.88
CA ASP A 40 11.40 22.36 37.10
C ASP A 40 10.15 23.17 36.67
N ALA A 41 9.01 22.50 36.46
CA ALA A 41 7.73 23.13 36.16
C ALA A 41 6.54 22.29 36.67
N ALA A 42 5.43 22.94 37.00
CA ALA A 42 4.17 22.27 37.30
C ALA A 42 2.96 23.16 37.00
N ILE A 43 1.82 22.52 36.72
CA ILE A 43 0.50 23.14 36.62
C ILE A 43 -0.50 22.32 37.42
N GLY A 44 -1.37 22.97 38.17
CA GLY A 44 -2.40 22.27 38.92
C GLY A 44 -3.51 23.17 39.41
N GLN A 45 -4.53 22.55 39.98
CA GLN A 45 -5.68 23.26 40.51
C GLN A 45 -6.29 22.54 41.73
N PRO A 46 -6.96 23.26 42.63
CA PRO A 46 -7.79 22.64 43.66
C PRO A 46 -9.05 22.03 43.03
N GLU A 47 -9.34 20.78 43.37
CA GLU A 47 -10.51 20.03 42.92
C GLU A 47 -11.29 19.42 44.09
N LYS A 48 -12.59 19.21 43.87
CA LYS A 48 -13.48 18.50 44.81
C LYS A 48 -13.91 17.17 44.22
N GLY A 49 -13.44 16.07 44.82
CA GLY A 49 -13.78 14.71 44.39
C GLY A 49 -15.21 14.29 44.77
N GLU A 50 -15.67 13.17 44.18
CA GLU A 50 -16.93 12.52 44.56
C GLU A 50 -16.85 12.06 46.03
N GLY A 51 -17.67 12.68 46.90
CA GLY A 51 -17.60 12.50 48.36
C GLY A 51 -17.12 13.74 49.13
N GLY A 52 -16.81 14.84 48.44
CA GLY A 52 -16.46 16.11 49.07
C GLY A 52 -14.97 16.26 49.43
N TYR A 53 -14.14 15.29 49.05
CA TYR A 53 -12.70 15.29 49.30
C TYR A 53 -11.98 16.37 48.48
N ARG A 54 -11.40 17.35 49.17
CA ARG A 54 -10.62 18.42 48.56
C ARG A 54 -9.15 18.03 48.38
N HIS A 55 -8.67 18.18 47.15
CA HIS A 55 -7.30 17.86 46.79
C HIS A 55 -6.78 18.81 45.72
N TYR A 56 -5.47 18.85 45.54
CA TYR A 56 -4.83 19.46 44.40
C TYR A 56 -4.53 18.38 43.37
N GLN A 57 -5.00 18.60 42.14
CA GLN A 57 -4.67 17.77 40.99
C GLN A 57 -3.61 18.48 40.17
N ILE A 58 -2.44 17.85 40.00
CA ILE A 58 -1.23 18.53 39.53
C ILE A 58 -0.51 17.67 38.51
N PHE A 59 -0.02 18.32 37.45
CA PHE A 59 0.96 17.77 36.52
C PHE A 59 2.30 18.47 36.76
N ALA A 60 3.37 17.69 36.93
CA ALA A 60 4.70 18.21 37.22
C ALA A 60 5.79 17.56 36.36
N GLN A 61 6.75 18.37 35.92
CA GLN A 61 7.87 17.97 35.07
C GLN A 61 9.20 18.31 35.75
N GLY A 62 10.17 17.40 35.63
CA GLY A 62 11.54 17.69 36.02
C GLY A 62 12.51 16.59 35.65
N LYS A 63 13.65 16.56 36.33
CA LYS A 63 14.70 15.56 36.09
C LYS A 63 14.20 14.13 36.29
N ARG A 64 14.70 13.22 35.45
CA ARG A 64 14.36 11.79 35.48
C ARG A 64 14.63 11.20 36.87
N GLN A 65 13.58 10.71 37.53
CA GLN A 65 13.66 10.13 38.87
C GLN A 65 12.76 8.90 38.99
N ARG A 66 13.09 7.97 39.89
CA ARG A 66 12.28 6.77 40.16
C ARG A 66 11.16 7.09 41.15
N PHE A 67 10.07 6.32 41.14
CA PHE A 67 8.93 6.54 42.04
C PHE A 67 9.36 6.52 43.52
N SER A 68 10.18 5.56 43.94
CA SER A 68 10.73 5.52 45.31
C SER A 68 11.54 6.76 45.69
N THR A 69 12.26 7.36 44.73
CA THR A 69 13.03 8.58 44.95
C THR A 69 12.13 9.81 45.05
N LEU A 70 11.15 9.91 44.16
CA LEU A 70 10.16 10.98 44.19
C LEU A 70 9.36 10.95 45.49
N LYS A 71 8.90 9.78 45.93
CA LYS A 71 8.14 9.63 47.16
C LYS A 71 8.95 10.08 48.39
N LYS A 72 10.25 9.75 48.46
CA LYS A 72 11.15 10.23 49.52
C LYS A 72 11.28 11.76 49.53
N LYS A 73 11.44 12.39 48.36
CA LYS A 73 11.52 13.85 48.24
C LYS A 73 10.22 14.54 48.65
N LEU A 74 9.08 14.01 48.21
CA LEU A 74 7.76 14.53 48.61
C LEU A 74 7.54 14.40 50.12
N THR A 75 7.89 13.26 50.73
CA THR A 75 7.82 13.11 52.20
C THR A 75 8.72 14.11 52.92
N ALA A 76 9.95 14.34 52.44
CA ALA A 76 10.87 15.33 53.01
C ALA A 76 10.36 16.77 52.86
N ALA A 77 9.59 17.06 51.81
CA ALA A 77 8.93 18.35 51.58
C ALA A 77 7.58 18.49 52.29
N GLY A 78 7.22 17.57 53.19
CA GLY A 78 5.96 17.62 53.94
C GLY A 78 4.72 17.12 53.16
N LEU A 79 4.91 16.49 52.00
CA LEU A 79 3.87 15.94 51.10
C LEU A 79 3.85 14.40 51.09
N GLY A 80 4.07 13.78 52.25
CA GLY A 80 4.16 12.31 52.37
C GLY A 80 2.87 11.56 51.99
N ASP A 81 1.73 12.25 52.00
CA ASP A 81 0.41 11.75 51.63
C ASP A 81 0.08 11.88 50.13
N ALA A 82 0.96 12.50 49.34
CA ALA A 82 0.75 12.69 47.90
C ALA A 82 0.64 11.35 47.14
N HIS A 83 -0.45 11.16 46.39
CA HIS A 83 -0.53 10.09 45.40
C HIS A 83 0.23 10.50 44.15
N VAL A 84 1.02 9.59 43.60
CA VAL A 84 1.98 9.84 42.52
C VAL A 84 1.81 8.79 41.46
N GLU A 85 1.58 9.20 40.22
CA GLU A 85 1.54 8.31 39.06
C GLU A 85 2.42 8.86 37.94
N PRO A 86 3.13 8.02 37.18
CA PRO A 86 3.79 8.47 35.97
C PRO A 86 2.74 8.92 34.94
N ARG A 87 3.06 9.96 34.16
CA ARG A 87 2.19 10.44 33.07
C ARG A 87 1.83 9.30 32.11
N LYS A 88 0.54 9.20 31.78
CA LYS A 88 0.01 8.38 30.67
C LYS A 88 -0.64 9.33 29.65
N GLY A 89 -0.45 9.07 28.36
CA GLY A 89 -0.92 9.96 27.29
C GLY A 89 0.01 11.15 27.06
N SER A 90 -0.43 12.10 26.23
CA SER A 90 0.35 13.29 25.83
C SER A 90 0.47 14.33 26.96
N VAL A 91 1.45 15.25 26.85
CA VAL A 91 1.62 16.34 27.84
C VAL A 91 0.38 17.24 27.82
N SER A 92 -0.16 17.53 26.63
CA SER A 92 -1.38 18.33 26.46
C SER A 92 -2.60 17.71 27.13
N GLU A 93 -2.79 16.39 27.05
CA GLU A 93 -3.87 15.69 27.76
C GLU A 93 -3.71 15.76 29.27
N ALA A 94 -2.49 15.57 29.79
CA ALA A 94 -2.22 15.65 31.22
C ALA A 94 -2.41 17.07 31.77
N VAL A 95 -1.95 18.09 31.04
CA VAL A 95 -2.19 19.50 31.35
C VAL A 95 -3.69 19.81 31.31
N GLY A 96 -4.40 19.35 30.28
CA GLY A 96 -5.84 19.51 30.15
C GLY A 96 -6.62 18.80 31.27
N TYR A 97 -6.13 17.66 31.76
CA TYR A 97 -6.69 16.96 32.90
C TYR A 97 -6.58 17.78 34.19
N CYS A 98 -5.43 18.40 34.44
CA CYS A 98 -5.15 19.22 35.63
C CYS A 98 -5.67 20.67 35.56
N SER A 99 -6.39 21.04 34.49
CA SER A 99 -6.92 22.39 34.27
C SER A 99 -8.41 22.40 33.89
N LYS A 100 -9.14 21.30 34.13
CA LYS A 100 -10.56 21.19 33.80
C LYS A 100 -11.40 22.15 34.63
N GLU A 101 -12.22 22.97 33.98
CA GLU A 101 -13.09 23.94 34.66
C GLU A 101 -14.21 23.28 35.49
N LYS A 102 -14.66 22.08 35.13
CA LYS A 102 -15.85 21.44 35.73
C LYS A 102 -15.68 21.02 37.20
N THR A 103 -14.47 20.76 37.67
CA THR A 103 -14.17 20.24 39.02
C THR A 103 -13.41 21.23 39.89
N ARG A 104 -13.22 22.47 39.40
CA ARG A 104 -12.38 23.50 40.01
C ARG A 104 -13.04 24.10 41.26
N ASP A 105 -12.31 24.09 42.39
CA ASP A 105 -12.72 24.61 43.72
C ASP A 105 -11.75 25.71 44.21
N GLY A 106 -11.38 26.63 43.31
CA GLY A 106 -10.45 27.73 43.57
C GLY A 106 -9.53 28.05 42.38
N ASP A 107 -8.60 28.98 42.56
CA ASP A 107 -7.66 29.33 41.49
C ASP A 107 -6.58 28.27 41.29
N GLY A 108 -6.30 27.98 40.01
CA GLY A 108 -5.19 27.14 39.62
C GLY A 108 -3.85 27.86 39.78
N PHE A 109 -2.78 27.09 39.75
CA PHE A 109 -1.42 27.61 39.82
C PHE A 109 -0.56 27.00 38.72
N GLN A 110 0.47 27.74 38.31
CA GLN A 110 1.51 27.26 37.43
C GLN A 110 2.84 27.89 37.83
N PHE A 111 3.91 27.10 37.85
CA PHE A 111 5.26 27.62 37.92
C PHE A 111 6.15 26.93 36.88
N GLY A 112 7.20 27.63 36.47
CA GLY A 112 8.07 27.19 35.38
C GLY A 112 7.34 27.16 34.03
N GLN A 113 8.08 26.72 33.02
CA GLN A 113 7.55 26.51 31.67
C GLN A 113 7.38 25.00 31.45
N ILE A 114 6.13 24.55 31.30
CA ILE A 114 5.84 23.17 30.93
C ILE A 114 6.40 22.94 29.52
N ASP A 115 7.38 22.06 29.40
CA ASP A 115 7.86 21.58 28.11
C ASP A 115 6.80 20.63 27.58
N ARG A 116 5.95 21.16 26.69
CA ARG A 116 4.89 20.38 26.06
C ARG A 116 5.43 19.31 25.11
N HIS A 117 6.76 19.21 24.94
CA HIS A 117 7.42 18.34 24.00
C HIS A 117 6.64 18.34 22.69
N GLU A 118 6.68 19.46 21.94
CA GLU A 118 5.97 19.67 20.65
C GLU A 118 6.28 18.60 19.58
N LYS A 119 7.08 17.57 19.90
CA LYS A 119 7.21 16.33 19.14
C LYS A 119 6.04 15.35 19.30
N GLU A 120 5.05 15.60 20.16
CA GLU A 120 3.90 14.71 20.41
C GLU A 120 2.56 15.19 19.78
N ASP A 121 2.59 16.04 18.75
CA ASP A 121 1.48 16.18 17.77
C ASP A 121 1.77 15.40 16.47
N SER A 122 2.52 14.30 16.57
CA SER A 122 2.87 13.43 15.43
C SER A 122 1.64 12.88 14.69
N HIS A 123 0.44 12.90 15.27
CA HIS A 123 -0.75 12.40 14.60
C HIS A 123 -1.40 13.38 13.61
N GLN A 124 -1.11 14.69 13.67
CA GLN A 124 -1.65 15.63 12.69
C GLN A 124 -0.81 15.64 11.40
N GLY A 125 0.52 15.54 11.52
CA GLY A 125 1.46 15.46 10.39
C GLY A 125 1.57 14.08 9.74
N GLU A 126 1.58 12.98 10.52
CA GLU A 126 1.72 11.63 9.96
C GLU A 126 0.52 11.22 9.10
N ARG A 127 -0.70 11.67 9.44
CA ARG A 127 -1.88 11.43 8.58
C ARG A 127 -1.78 12.21 7.28
N SER A 128 -1.28 13.45 7.29
CA SER A 128 -1.07 14.21 6.05
C SER A 128 0.06 13.62 5.21
N ASP A 129 1.12 13.13 5.83
CA ASP A 129 2.26 12.51 5.16
C ASP A 129 1.89 11.18 4.51
N LEU A 130 1.20 10.29 5.24
CA LEU A 130 0.66 9.05 4.65
C LEU A 130 -0.42 9.33 3.61
N ALA A 131 -1.27 10.35 3.80
CA ALA A 131 -2.23 10.75 2.78
C ALA A 131 -1.55 11.24 1.50
N ARG A 132 -0.42 11.97 1.63
CA ARG A 132 0.40 12.42 0.49
C ARG A 132 0.96 11.23 -0.28
N LEU A 133 1.61 10.29 0.41
CA LEU A 133 2.14 9.07 -0.22
C LEU A 133 1.03 8.21 -0.85
N LYS A 134 -0.13 8.11 -0.19
CA LYS A 134 -1.30 7.39 -0.70
C LYS A 134 -1.80 8.01 -2.01
N ALA A 135 -1.94 9.33 -2.06
CA ALA A 135 -2.42 10.03 -3.25
C ALA A 135 -1.50 9.77 -4.46
N ARG A 136 -0.17 9.73 -4.25
CA ARG A 136 0.81 9.40 -5.29
C ARG A 136 0.71 7.95 -5.76
N ALA A 137 0.53 7.02 -4.83
CA ALA A 137 0.27 5.62 -5.16
C ALA A 137 -1.04 5.44 -5.96
N GLU A 138 -2.11 6.16 -5.59
CA GLU A 138 -3.38 6.17 -6.31
C GLU A 138 -3.28 6.83 -7.69
N ALA A 139 -2.39 7.81 -7.86
CA ALA A 139 -2.04 8.40 -9.15
C ALA A 139 -1.27 7.42 -10.06
N GLY A 140 -0.79 6.31 -9.51
CA GLY A 140 -0.10 5.25 -10.25
C GLY A 140 1.42 5.37 -10.25
N GLU A 141 2.00 6.23 -9.41
CA GLU A 141 3.46 6.29 -9.25
C GLU A 141 4.01 4.99 -8.64
N THR A 142 5.15 4.53 -9.16
CA THR A 142 5.79 3.32 -8.62
C THR A 142 6.50 3.62 -7.31
N VAL A 143 6.73 2.58 -6.51
CA VAL A 143 7.47 2.71 -5.25
C VAL A 143 8.86 3.32 -5.50
N SER A 144 9.51 2.96 -6.60
CA SER A 144 10.81 3.52 -7.00
C SER A 144 10.72 5.02 -7.29
N GLN A 145 9.73 5.45 -8.06
CA GLN A 145 9.51 6.87 -8.37
C GLN A 145 9.27 7.71 -7.10
N ILE A 146 8.47 7.19 -6.17
CA ILE A 146 8.19 7.86 -4.91
C ILE A 146 9.46 7.92 -4.04
N LEU A 147 10.24 6.83 -3.96
CA LEU A 147 11.50 6.79 -3.21
C LEU A 147 12.57 7.74 -3.75
N LEU A 148 12.61 7.98 -5.06
CA LEU A 148 13.59 8.86 -5.72
C LEU A 148 13.16 10.33 -5.78
N SER A 149 11.99 10.65 -5.23
CA SER A 149 11.46 12.01 -5.18
C SER A 149 11.80 12.73 -3.87
N GLU A 150 11.33 13.96 -3.72
CA GLU A 150 11.39 14.74 -2.47
C GLU A 150 10.77 14.04 -1.24
N ASP A 151 9.84 13.10 -1.47
CA ASP A 151 9.23 12.29 -0.41
C ASP A 151 10.04 11.04 -0.03
N GLY A 152 11.23 10.86 -0.59
CA GLY A 152 12.00 9.63 -0.49
C GLY A 152 12.28 9.17 0.95
N GLU A 153 12.65 10.09 1.84
CA GLU A 153 12.91 9.78 3.26
C GLU A 153 11.64 9.30 3.99
N LEU A 154 10.51 9.94 3.69
CA LEU A 154 9.22 9.58 4.26
C LEU A 154 8.75 8.22 3.70
N ALA A 155 8.88 8.01 2.39
CA ALA A 155 8.56 6.77 1.72
C ALA A 155 9.40 5.59 2.25
N ALA A 156 10.70 5.81 2.48
CA ALA A 156 11.60 4.81 3.06
C ALA A 156 11.16 4.39 4.48
N ARG A 157 10.70 5.35 5.31
CA ARG A 157 10.18 5.08 6.65
C ARG A 157 8.96 4.17 6.63
N TYR A 158 8.08 4.32 5.63
CA TYR A 158 6.82 3.57 5.51
C TYR A 158 6.82 2.58 4.33
N LEU A 159 7.98 2.06 3.94
CA LEU A 159 8.14 1.29 2.69
C LEU A 159 7.19 0.08 2.57
N GLY A 160 6.98 -0.66 3.67
CA GLY A 160 6.07 -1.82 3.66
C GLY A 160 4.62 -1.43 3.39
N TRP A 161 4.14 -0.37 4.04
CA TRP A 161 2.80 0.18 3.82
C TRP A 161 2.66 0.80 2.42
N LEU A 162 3.70 1.50 1.95
CA LEU A 162 3.71 2.10 0.62
C LEU A 162 3.59 1.03 -0.48
N ARG A 163 4.37 -0.05 -0.38
CA ARG A 163 4.29 -1.21 -1.31
C ARG A 163 2.87 -1.79 -1.35
N ALA A 164 2.29 -2.07 -0.18
CA ALA A 164 0.93 -2.59 -0.09
C ALA A 164 -0.11 -1.61 -0.67
N THR A 165 0.10 -0.31 -0.51
CA THR A 165 -0.79 0.73 -1.03
C THR A 165 -0.69 0.85 -2.56
N CYS A 166 0.52 0.84 -3.13
CA CYS A 166 0.72 0.77 -4.58
C CYS A 166 0.08 -0.49 -5.17
N ASP A 167 0.29 -1.66 -4.56
CA ASP A 167 -0.30 -2.93 -5.01
C ASP A 167 -1.84 -2.88 -4.98
N ALA A 168 -2.42 -2.31 -3.91
CA ALA A 168 -3.86 -2.13 -3.78
C ALA A 168 -4.42 -1.14 -4.82
N ALA A 169 -3.72 -0.03 -5.09
CA ALA A 169 -4.11 0.94 -6.11
C ALA A 169 -4.09 0.33 -7.52
N GLN A 170 -3.02 -0.42 -7.85
CA GLN A 170 -2.90 -1.17 -9.10
C GLN A 170 -4.03 -2.20 -9.24
N ALA A 171 -4.31 -2.96 -8.19
CA ALA A 171 -5.40 -3.93 -8.19
C ALA A 171 -6.78 -3.25 -8.39
N ALA A 172 -7.03 -2.13 -7.71
CA ALA A 172 -8.28 -1.39 -7.87
C ALA A 172 -8.46 -0.89 -9.31
N LYS A 173 -7.36 -0.43 -9.95
CA LYS A 173 -7.36 0.09 -11.31
C LYS A 173 -7.55 -0.99 -12.38
N TYR A 174 -6.86 -2.13 -12.26
CA TYR A 174 -6.77 -3.11 -13.35
C TYR A 174 -7.65 -4.35 -13.18
N ARG A 175 -8.11 -4.69 -11.96
CA ARG A 175 -8.89 -5.92 -11.74
C ARG A 175 -10.20 -6.00 -12.54
N THR A 176 -10.80 -4.85 -12.82
CA THR A 176 -12.07 -4.74 -13.57
C THR A 176 -11.88 -4.07 -14.93
N LYS A 177 -10.65 -3.71 -15.32
CA LYS A 177 -10.39 -2.99 -16.57
C LYS A 177 -10.20 -3.97 -17.72
N VAL A 178 -11.17 -4.01 -18.62
CA VAL A 178 -11.00 -4.67 -19.92
C VAL A 178 -10.07 -3.82 -20.79
N ARG A 179 -9.09 -4.45 -21.43
CA ARG A 179 -8.10 -3.81 -22.31
C ARG A 179 -8.62 -3.84 -23.74
N ASP A 180 -9.69 -3.10 -24.02
CA ASP A 180 -10.29 -3.06 -25.37
C ASP A 180 -9.36 -2.42 -26.42
N ASP A 181 -8.36 -1.68 -25.96
CA ASP A 181 -7.27 -1.09 -26.74
C ASP A 181 -6.03 -2.02 -26.85
N LEU A 182 -6.13 -3.30 -26.46
CA LEU A 182 -5.02 -4.23 -26.51
C LEU A 182 -4.58 -4.52 -27.96
N GLU A 183 -3.38 -4.09 -28.30
CA GLU A 183 -2.74 -4.36 -29.59
C GLU A 183 -1.63 -5.41 -29.41
N VAL A 184 -1.69 -6.50 -30.17
CA VAL A 184 -0.70 -7.58 -30.10
C VAL A 184 0.00 -7.72 -31.44
N ASN A 185 1.31 -7.56 -31.43
CA ASN A 185 2.18 -7.56 -32.60
C ASN A 185 3.12 -8.75 -32.56
N PHE A 186 3.19 -9.51 -33.65
CA PHE A 186 4.20 -10.56 -33.83
C PHE A 186 5.29 -10.05 -34.76
N LEU A 187 6.55 -10.12 -34.34
CA LEU A 187 7.69 -9.71 -35.15
C LEU A 187 8.70 -10.85 -35.23
N TYR A 188 8.99 -11.33 -36.43
CA TYR A 188 10.00 -12.36 -36.62
C TYR A 188 10.99 -12.04 -37.73
N GLY A 189 12.10 -12.77 -37.75
CA GLY A 189 13.20 -12.55 -38.70
C GLY A 189 14.48 -13.20 -38.18
N GLU A 190 15.52 -13.22 -39.00
CA GLU A 190 16.81 -13.80 -38.61
C GLU A 190 17.44 -13.09 -37.40
N THR A 191 18.42 -13.72 -36.77
CA THR A 191 19.15 -13.07 -35.67
C THR A 191 19.91 -11.84 -36.20
N GLY A 192 20.07 -10.81 -35.37
CA GLY A 192 20.84 -9.62 -35.74
C GLY A 192 20.17 -8.64 -36.71
N VAL A 193 18.95 -8.91 -37.20
CA VAL A 193 18.25 -8.00 -38.14
C VAL A 193 17.63 -6.76 -37.47
N GLY A 194 17.77 -6.59 -36.15
CA GLY A 194 17.31 -5.38 -35.44
C GLY A 194 15.90 -5.42 -34.84
N LYS A 195 15.29 -6.60 -34.69
CA LYS A 195 13.91 -6.76 -34.18
C LYS A 195 13.66 -6.07 -32.84
N THR A 196 14.51 -6.35 -31.85
CA THR A 196 14.41 -5.76 -30.50
C THR A 196 14.65 -4.25 -30.54
N SER A 197 15.64 -3.80 -31.33
CA SER A 197 15.92 -2.37 -31.51
C SER A 197 14.72 -1.61 -32.06
N HIS A 198 14.05 -2.18 -33.06
CA HIS A 198 12.84 -1.59 -33.64
C HIS A 198 11.74 -1.36 -32.61
N VAL A 199 11.52 -2.31 -31.69
CA VAL A 199 10.53 -2.15 -30.61
C VAL A 199 10.94 -1.01 -29.68
N TYR A 200 12.20 -0.94 -29.25
CA TYR A 200 12.65 0.15 -28.38
C TYR A 200 12.60 1.53 -29.05
N GLU A 201 12.91 1.61 -30.34
CA GLU A 201 12.86 2.86 -31.11
C GLU A 201 11.43 3.35 -31.35
N SER A 202 10.49 2.43 -31.61
CA SER A 202 9.10 2.78 -31.88
C SER A 202 8.29 3.08 -30.62
N GLU A 203 8.57 2.36 -29.52
CA GLU A 203 7.78 2.41 -28.30
C GLU A 203 8.40 3.27 -27.18
N GLY A 204 9.73 3.45 -27.23
CA GLY A 204 10.51 4.14 -26.21
C GLY A 204 10.99 3.20 -25.09
N ILE A 205 12.29 3.25 -24.78
CA ILE A 205 12.93 2.33 -23.81
C ILE A 205 12.27 2.36 -22.42
N GLY A 206 11.81 3.52 -21.95
CA GLY A 206 11.26 3.67 -20.60
C GLY A 206 9.85 3.12 -20.39
N THR A 207 9.15 2.72 -21.45
CA THR A 207 7.75 2.24 -21.40
C THR A 207 7.65 0.72 -21.63
N VAL A 208 8.74 0.09 -22.04
CA VAL A 208 8.81 -1.32 -22.44
C VAL A 208 9.31 -2.17 -21.28
N TYR A 209 8.50 -3.16 -20.90
CA TYR A 209 8.92 -4.25 -20.03
C TYR A 209 9.33 -5.46 -20.86
N THR A 210 10.61 -5.83 -20.79
CA THR A 210 11.18 -6.91 -21.60
C THR A 210 11.31 -8.20 -20.81
N VAL A 211 10.70 -9.27 -21.34
CA VAL A 211 10.82 -10.63 -20.85
C VAL A 211 11.90 -11.35 -21.66
N THR A 212 13.03 -11.62 -21.01
CA THR A 212 14.11 -12.49 -21.51
C THR A 212 14.27 -13.76 -20.67
N ASP A 213 14.03 -13.67 -19.36
CA ASP A 213 13.93 -14.83 -18.46
C ASP A 213 12.46 -15.27 -18.33
N TYR A 214 12.12 -16.37 -18.98
CA TYR A 214 10.76 -16.91 -18.96
C TYR A 214 10.42 -17.72 -17.71
N ALA A 215 11.40 -18.10 -16.88
CA ALA A 215 11.14 -18.80 -15.61
C ALA A 215 10.55 -17.86 -14.56
N HIS A 216 10.95 -16.59 -14.59
CA HIS A 216 10.53 -15.54 -13.66
C HIS A 216 10.05 -14.27 -14.40
N ALA A 217 9.31 -14.49 -15.48
CA ALA A 217 8.99 -13.48 -16.50
C ALA A 217 8.45 -12.15 -15.99
N PHE A 218 7.67 -12.14 -14.90
CA PHE A 218 6.93 -10.94 -14.48
C PHE A 218 7.36 -10.40 -13.11
N ASP A 219 8.47 -10.89 -12.54
CA ASP A 219 8.93 -10.49 -11.21
C ASP A 219 9.24 -9.00 -11.07
N LYS A 220 9.70 -8.39 -12.16
CA LYS A 220 10.10 -6.98 -12.20
C LYS A 220 9.05 -6.09 -12.88
N TYR A 221 7.90 -6.63 -13.25
CA TYR A 221 6.85 -5.85 -13.90
C TYR A 221 6.24 -4.87 -12.91
N GLU A 222 6.33 -3.57 -13.21
CA GLU A 222 5.84 -2.47 -12.37
C GLU A 222 4.63 -1.74 -12.98
N GLY A 223 4.02 -2.30 -14.03
CA GLY A 223 2.83 -1.74 -14.67
C GLY A 223 3.13 -0.99 -15.96
N GLU A 224 4.24 -1.33 -16.61
CA GLU A 224 4.64 -0.81 -17.90
C GLU A 224 3.53 -1.00 -18.94
N GLY A 225 3.37 -0.01 -19.82
CA GLY A 225 2.32 0.02 -20.85
C GLY A 225 2.56 -0.98 -21.98
N ILE A 226 3.78 -1.48 -22.12
CA ILE A 226 4.20 -2.29 -23.26
C ILE A 226 4.94 -3.53 -22.76
N LEU A 227 4.48 -4.69 -23.19
CA LEU A 227 5.11 -5.97 -22.89
C LEU A 227 5.88 -6.47 -24.12
N LEU A 228 7.19 -6.65 -23.98
CA LEU A 228 8.04 -7.26 -25.00
C LEU A 228 8.42 -8.68 -24.57
N LEU A 229 7.93 -9.68 -25.29
CA LEU A 229 8.37 -11.06 -25.18
C LEU A 229 9.50 -11.28 -26.19
N ASP A 230 10.75 -11.14 -25.73
CA ASP A 230 11.92 -11.22 -26.61
C ASP A 230 12.42 -12.66 -26.75
N GLU A 231 13.03 -12.98 -27.88
CA GLU A 231 13.51 -14.32 -28.24
C GLU A 231 12.46 -15.43 -28.01
N PHE A 232 11.18 -15.13 -28.23
CA PHE A 232 10.08 -16.03 -27.97
C PHE A 232 10.07 -17.20 -28.96
N THR A 233 10.10 -18.42 -28.45
CA THR A 233 10.05 -19.68 -29.22
C THR A 233 8.98 -20.64 -28.69
N GLY A 234 8.07 -20.15 -27.84
CA GLY A 234 7.00 -20.94 -27.22
C GLY A 234 7.28 -21.33 -25.77
N GLN A 235 8.09 -20.55 -25.06
CA GLN A 235 8.48 -20.80 -23.66
C GLN A 235 7.27 -20.86 -22.72
N PHE A 236 6.22 -20.07 -22.99
CA PHE A 236 5.00 -20.14 -22.19
C PHE A 236 4.10 -21.29 -22.62
N PRO A 237 3.45 -22.01 -21.67
CA PRO A 237 2.38 -22.92 -22.01
C PRO A 237 1.28 -22.19 -22.78
N MET A 238 0.74 -22.84 -23.81
CA MET A 238 -0.29 -22.25 -24.67
C MET A 238 -1.49 -21.66 -23.89
N PRO A 239 -2.02 -22.31 -22.84
CA PRO A 239 -3.12 -21.72 -22.05
C PRO A 239 -2.75 -20.39 -21.36
N LEU A 240 -1.50 -20.24 -20.91
CA LEU A 240 -1.01 -18.99 -20.33
C LEU A 240 -0.89 -17.92 -21.42
N MET A 241 -0.30 -18.28 -22.55
CA MET A 241 -0.14 -17.37 -23.69
C MET A 241 -1.50 -16.86 -24.20
N LEU A 242 -2.49 -17.74 -24.34
CA LEU A 242 -3.84 -17.35 -24.76
C LEU A 242 -4.52 -16.38 -23.79
N LYS A 243 -4.27 -16.48 -22.48
CA LYS A 243 -4.77 -15.52 -21.48
C LYS A 243 -4.01 -14.20 -21.54
N LEU A 244 -2.68 -14.26 -21.68
CA LEU A 244 -1.80 -13.10 -21.76
C LEU A 244 -2.16 -12.16 -22.90
N LEU A 245 -2.45 -12.76 -24.07
CA LEU A 245 -2.83 -12.06 -25.29
C LEU A 245 -4.33 -11.71 -25.38
N ASP A 246 -5.13 -12.01 -24.36
CA ASP A 246 -6.56 -11.67 -24.33
C ASP A 246 -6.80 -10.32 -23.66
N LYS A 247 -7.92 -9.67 -23.98
CA LYS A 247 -8.26 -8.34 -23.44
C LYS A 247 -8.71 -8.34 -21.99
N TRP A 248 -9.06 -9.51 -21.44
CA TRP A 248 -9.61 -9.62 -20.09
C TRP A 248 -8.57 -9.29 -19.01
N PRO A 249 -9.01 -8.77 -17.85
CA PRO A 249 -8.14 -8.57 -16.69
C PRO A 249 -7.46 -9.88 -16.30
N MET A 250 -6.17 -9.83 -16.02
CA MET A 250 -5.44 -10.98 -15.50
C MET A 250 -4.33 -10.59 -14.54
N GLN A 251 -4.01 -11.54 -13.68
CA GLN A 251 -2.82 -11.50 -12.85
C GLN A 251 -1.66 -12.22 -13.54
N LEU A 252 -0.52 -11.55 -13.58
CA LEU A 252 0.77 -12.06 -14.02
C LEU A 252 1.43 -12.80 -12.84
N PRO A 253 1.84 -14.06 -13.03
CA PRO A 253 2.49 -14.83 -11.97
C PRO A 253 3.90 -14.28 -11.70
N ALA A 254 4.17 -13.98 -10.43
CA ALA A 254 5.48 -13.53 -9.95
C ALA A 254 5.77 -14.15 -8.57
N ARG A 255 7.05 -14.27 -8.20
CA ARG A 255 7.47 -15.09 -7.05
C ARG A 255 6.91 -14.64 -5.70
N TYR A 256 6.84 -13.33 -5.46
CA TYR A 256 6.44 -12.78 -4.15
C TYR A 256 4.98 -12.37 -4.12
N SER A 257 4.50 -11.78 -5.20
CA SER A 257 3.13 -11.32 -5.34
C SER A 257 2.78 -11.20 -6.81
N ASN A 258 1.59 -11.66 -7.19
CA ASN A 258 1.12 -11.49 -8.56
C ASN A 258 0.94 -10.01 -8.89
N ARG A 259 1.21 -9.65 -10.15
CA ARG A 259 1.01 -8.28 -10.66
C ARG A 259 -0.21 -8.23 -11.56
N TRP A 260 -0.92 -7.10 -11.61
CA TRP A 260 -2.00 -6.93 -12.58
C TRP A 260 -1.43 -6.48 -13.92
N ALA A 261 -1.85 -7.12 -15.02
CA ALA A 261 -1.45 -6.71 -16.35
C ALA A 261 -2.01 -5.32 -16.68
N ALA A 262 -1.13 -4.34 -16.86
CA ALA A 262 -1.47 -2.95 -17.19
C ALA A 262 -1.20 -2.59 -18.65
N PHE A 263 -0.43 -3.41 -19.37
CA PHE A 263 -0.03 -3.15 -20.74
C PHE A 263 -1.22 -3.12 -21.72
N SER A 264 -1.18 -2.18 -22.66
CA SER A 264 -2.09 -2.06 -23.80
C SER A 264 -1.45 -2.47 -25.12
N ARG A 265 -0.13 -2.72 -25.14
CA ARG A 265 0.55 -3.27 -26.32
C ARG A 265 1.45 -4.44 -25.94
N ILE A 266 1.49 -5.45 -26.80
CA ILE A 266 2.37 -6.61 -26.66
C ILE A 266 3.15 -6.79 -27.95
N TRP A 267 4.47 -6.90 -27.84
CA TRP A 267 5.35 -7.35 -28.91
C TRP A 267 5.85 -8.76 -28.60
N VAL A 268 5.61 -9.69 -29.52
CA VAL A 268 6.18 -11.04 -29.47
C VAL A 268 7.25 -11.12 -30.53
N VAL A 269 8.52 -11.10 -30.10
CA VAL A 269 9.68 -11.11 -30.99
C VAL A 269 10.25 -12.52 -31.07
N SER A 270 10.46 -13.04 -32.28
CA SER A 270 10.92 -14.42 -32.49
C SER A 270 11.96 -14.54 -33.59
N ASN A 271 12.83 -15.55 -33.49
CA ASN A 271 13.62 -16.03 -34.63
C ASN A 271 12.88 -17.09 -35.45
N LEU A 272 11.74 -17.56 -34.98
CA LEU A 272 10.91 -18.55 -35.66
C LEU A 272 9.74 -17.86 -36.37
N PRO A 273 9.36 -18.34 -37.58
CA PRO A 273 8.12 -17.89 -38.19
C PRO A 273 6.92 -18.32 -37.32
N PRO A 274 5.80 -17.58 -37.37
CA PRO A 274 4.64 -17.80 -36.50
C PRO A 274 4.09 -19.22 -36.62
N ASN A 275 4.12 -19.81 -37.82
CA ASN A 275 3.65 -21.17 -38.09
C ASN A 275 4.43 -22.28 -37.37
N ASN A 276 5.64 -22.00 -36.86
CA ASN A 276 6.44 -22.98 -36.13
C ASN A 276 6.12 -22.97 -34.63
N LEU A 277 5.48 -21.92 -34.11
CA LEU A 277 5.09 -21.84 -32.71
C LEU A 277 3.89 -22.76 -32.43
N TYR A 278 3.98 -23.47 -31.30
CA TYR A 278 2.95 -24.38 -30.82
C TYR A 278 2.48 -25.39 -31.88
N SER A 279 3.40 -25.90 -32.70
CA SER A 279 3.10 -26.86 -33.76
C SER A 279 2.46 -28.17 -33.26
N TYR A 280 2.73 -28.54 -31.99
CA TYR A 280 2.14 -29.68 -31.32
C TYR A 280 0.67 -29.48 -30.92
N ALA A 281 0.18 -28.24 -30.90
CA ALA A 281 -1.15 -27.93 -30.38
C ALA A 281 -2.25 -28.19 -31.41
N PRO A 282 -3.47 -28.55 -30.97
CA PRO A 282 -4.61 -28.72 -31.87
C PRO A 282 -4.87 -27.46 -32.69
N GLU A 283 -5.33 -27.65 -33.94
CA GLU A 283 -5.61 -26.55 -34.87
C GLU A 283 -6.54 -25.49 -34.28
N SER A 284 -7.58 -25.89 -33.53
CA SER A 284 -8.51 -24.98 -32.86
C SER A 284 -7.83 -24.04 -31.86
N GLN A 285 -6.83 -24.53 -31.12
CA GLN A 285 -6.06 -23.69 -30.18
C GLN A 285 -5.10 -22.78 -30.93
N ARG A 286 -4.47 -23.26 -32.01
CA ARG A 286 -3.61 -22.43 -32.88
C ARG A 286 -4.42 -21.30 -33.52
N ARG A 287 -5.66 -21.58 -33.97
CA ARG A 287 -6.62 -20.55 -34.39
C ARG A 287 -6.92 -19.52 -33.32
N ALA A 288 -7.10 -19.98 -32.08
CA ALA A 288 -7.27 -19.07 -30.97
C ALA A 288 -6.04 -18.19 -30.70
N PHE A 289 -4.83 -18.72 -30.88
CA PHE A 289 -3.59 -17.97 -30.72
C PHE A 289 -3.46 -16.88 -31.80
N PHE A 290 -3.50 -17.26 -33.08
CA PHE A 290 -3.25 -16.35 -34.18
C PHE A 290 -4.33 -15.26 -34.35
N ARG A 291 -5.59 -15.49 -33.96
CA ARG A 291 -6.64 -14.45 -34.00
C ARG A 291 -6.42 -13.29 -33.02
N ARG A 292 -5.54 -13.46 -32.03
CA ARG A 292 -5.27 -12.44 -31.00
C ARG A 292 -4.21 -11.43 -31.43
N PHE A 293 -3.49 -11.72 -32.52
CA PHE A 293 -2.53 -10.81 -33.10
C PHE A 293 -3.23 -9.85 -34.06
N ALA A 294 -2.99 -8.57 -33.87
CA ALA A 294 -3.43 -7.51 -34.78
C ALA A 294 -2.56 -7.51 -36.04
N HIS A 295 -1.23 -7.60 -35.85
CA HIS A 295 -0.26 -7.50 -36.93
C HIS A 295 0.80 -8.60 -36.87
N PHE A 296 1.23 -9.03 -38.05
CA PHE A 296 2.38 -9.92 -38.24
C PHE A 296 3.40 -9.19 -39.07
N TYR A 297 4.62 -9.11 -38.56
CA TYR A 297 5.73 -8.44 -39.20
C TYR A 297 6.89 -9.41 -39.39
N LYS A 298 7.53 -9.30 -40.56
CA LYS A 298 8.82 -9.91 -40.85
C LYS A 298 9.86 -8.81 -40.98
N MET A 299 10.98 -8.96 -40.29
CA MET A 299 12.16 -8.13 -40.51
C MET A 299 13.17 -8.89 -41.34
N ASP A 300 13.54 -8.32 -42.49
CA ASP A 300 14.51 -8.92 -43.41
C ASP A 300 15.96 -8.51 -43.11
N GLU A 301 16.90 -9.09 -43.85
CA GLU A 301 18.33 -8.80 -43.74
C GLU A 301 18.69 -7.33 -44.07
N ALA A 302 17.81 -6.62 -44.78
CA ALA A 302 17.98 -5.20 -45.08
C ALA A 302 17.40 -4.29 -43.99
N HIS A 303 17.04 -4.85 -42.82
CA HIS A 303 16.42 -4.16 -41.69
C HIS A 303 15.05 -3.55 -42.02
N GLN A 304 14.38 -4.03 -43.07
CA GLN A 304 13.05 -3.55 -43.44
C GLN A 304 11.98 -4.33 -42.70
N LEU A 305 11.03 -3.59 -42.13
CA LEU A 305 9.82 -4.16 -41.53
C LEU A 305 8.76 -4.36 -42.61
N ILE A 306 8.39 -5.61 -42.86
CA ILE A 306 7.39 -6.01 -43.85
C ILE A 306 6.19 -6.56 -43.09
N GLU A 307 5.01 -5.96 -43.29
CA GLU A 307 3.76 -6.52 -42.76
C GLU A 307 3.31 -7.70 -43.62
N GLU A 308 3.03 -8.82 -42.97
CA GLU A 308 2.58 -10.06 -43.58
C GLU A 308 1.11 -10.35 -43.21
N PRO A 309 0.36 -11.04 -44.08
CA PRO A 309 -0.98 -11.47 -43.73
C PRO A 309 -0.96 -12.47 -42.56
N ASN A 310 -2.07 -12.54 -41.82
CA ASN A 310 -2.24 -13.54 -40.77
C ASN A 310 -1.96 -14.95 -41.35
N PRO A 311 -1.08 -15.74 -40.71
CA PRO A 311 -0.62 -17.02 -41.25
C PRO A 311 -1.71 -18.10 -41.31
N LEU A 312 -2.86 -17.91 -40.65
CA LEU A 312 -4.04 -18.74 -40.88
C LEU A 312 -4.83 -18.21 -42.06
N GLN A 313 -4.81 -18.96 -43.17
CA GLN A 313 -5.84 -18.82 -44.19
C GLN A 313 -7.21 -19.25 -43.62
N PRO A 314 -8.32 -18.65 -44.08
CA PRO A 314 -9.64 -18.99 -43.60
C PRO A 314 -9.99 -20.43 -43.98
N VAL A 315 -10.02 -21.32 -43.00
CA VAL A 315 -10.70 -22.62 -43.12
C VAL A 315 -12.06 -22.46 -42.45
N VAL A 316 -13.12 -22.48 -43.26
CA VAL A 316 -14.52 -22.50 -42.78
C VAL A 316 -14.62 -23.58 -41.73
N SER A 317 -14.90 -23.21 -40.47
CA SER A 317 -14.95 -24.19 -39.40
C SER A 317 -16.07 -25.20 -39.68
N GLU A 318 -15.96 -26.43 -39.18
CA GLU A 318 -17.04 -27.41 -39.32
C GLU A 318 -18.36 -26.89 -38.72
N PHE A 319 -18.27 -26.01 -37.72
CA PHE A 319 -19.39 -25.28 -37.14
C PHE A 319 -19.99 -24.26 -38.13
N ASP A 320 -19.17 -23.49 -38.84
CA ASP A 320 -19.63 -22.56 -39.89
C ASP A 320 -20.21 -23.32 -41.08
N ARG A 321 -19.66 -24.49 -41.42
CA ARG A 321 -20.23 -25.40 -42.43
C ARG A 321 -21.59 -25.92 -41.99
N LEU A 322 -21.72 -26.39 -40.74
CA LEU A 322 -22.98 -26.89 -40.17
C LEU A 322 -24.05 -25.78 -40.08
N ASN A 323 -23.66 -24.55 -39.74
CA ASN A 323 -24.57 -23.40 -39.68
C ASN A 323 -24.94 -22.83 -41.05
N ALA A 324 -24.13 -23.08 -42.08
CA ALA A 324 -24.42 -22.74 -43.47
C ALA A 324 -25.26 -23.81 -44.19
N LEU A 325 -25.46 -24.99 -43.58
CA LEU A 325 -26.42 -25.96 -44.10
C LEU A 325 -27.84 -25.37 -43.93
N PRO A 326 -28.70 -25.44 -44.96
CA PRO A 326 -30.09 -25.04 -44.80
C PRO A 326 -30.72 -25.87 -43.68
N ALA A 327 -31.45 -25.20 -42.78
CA ALA A 327 -32.21 -25.88 -41.74
C ALA A 327 -33.06 -26.98 -42.39
N GLN A 328 -32.79 -28.23 -42.04
CA GLN A 328 -33.61 -29.35 -42.49
C GLN A 328 -35.02 -29.11 -41.94
N PRO A 329 -36.07 -29.08 -42.79
CA PRO A 329 -37.43 -28.94 -42.28
C PRO A 329 -37.72 -30.10 -41.33
N ILE A 330 -38.21 -29.78 -40.13
CA ILE A 330 -38.58 -30.75 -39.08
C ILE A 330 -39.83 -31.57 -39.51
N GLU A 331 -40.52 -31.13 -40.56
CA GLU A 331 -41.82 -31.66 -41.01
C GLU A 331 -41.87 -33.16 -41.33
N PRO A 332 -40.85 -33.87 -41.86
CA PRO A 332 -40.99 -35.30 -42.13
C PRO A 332 -41.12 -36.13 -40.84
N TYR A 333 -40.63 -35.62 -39.70
CA TYR A 333 -40.60 -36.37 -38.44
C TYR A 333 -41.85 -36.18 -37.58
N LEU A 334 -42.54 -35.02 -37.72
CA LEU A 334 -43.78 -34.75 -36.99
C LEU A 334 -45.00 -35.45 -37.62
N ALA A 335 -44.99 -35.65 -38.95
CA ALA A 335 -46.03 -36.41 -39.65
C ALA A 335 -46.06 -37.89 -39.24
N ASP A 336 -44.89 -38.50 -39.02
CA ASP A 336 -44.77 -39.90 -38.57
C ASP A 336 -45.17 -40.10 -37.09
N LEU A 337 -45.16 -39.02 -36.29
CA LEU A 337 -45.53 -39.04 -34.87
C LEU A 337 -46.97 -38.58 -34.60
N GLY A 338 -47.74 -38.22 -35.64
CA GLY A 338 -49.16 -37.88 -35.52
C GLY A 338 -49.46 -36.64 -34.68
N LEU A 339 -48.47 -35.76 -34.46
CA LEU A 339 -48.62 -34.55 -33.66
C LEU A 339 -48.81 -33.35 -34.59
N THR A 340 -49.96 -32.69 -34.48
CA THR A 340 -50.23 -31.38 -35.09
C THR A 340 -49.86 -30.28 -34.09
N LEU A 341 -49.25 -29.20 -34.59
CA LEU A 341 -48.78 -28.05 -33.80
C LEU A 341 -49.90 -27.36 -33.01
#